data_AF-A0A2N6CQR6-F1
#
_entry.id   AF-A0A2N6CQR6-F1
#
_cell.length_a   1.000
_cell.length_b   1.000
_cell.length_c   1.000
_cell.angle_alpha   90.00
_cell.angle_beta   90.00
_cell.angle_gamma   90.00
#
_symmetry.space_group_name_H-M   'P 1'
#
loop_
_entity.id
_entity.type
_entity.pdbx_description
1 polymer ?
#
loop_
_entity_poly.entity_id
_entity_poly.type
_entity_poly.pdbx_seq_one_letter_code
_entity_poly.pdbx_strand_id
1 'polypeptide(L)'
;MFGMIQIAMPQRPSAAMPLLAFMLLVLGGCQNPGPRAIEASRTDYNTAILETDDEQLLLNLVRLRYRDRLMFLEAASVTTQFSFGASAGAAYGYQSLARENSVIDGRILIEEKPTVTYQPLQGKEFVEKLLTRISLDTLVLLDGSGWSSERVFRVCVERMNDLRNATSADGPTPDHAPVFEDFERAAILLQELLELDMFAGARTSGEERSVIRFRPEAVELDQYKKLVELLQLDPNRRVYSLENTLDRRDGRTLSIRTRSFQGVMYFLSHAVEVPEADIAAGRVTATVGDDGQPFDWGTVTEGLMRIRSSSERPDNAAVAVAYRGHWFYIDDSDLDSKSTFSMLGQIYALQSSEVRVAAPLLTLPVGN
;
A
#
# COMPACT_ATOMS: atom_id res chain seq x y z
N MET A 1 -3.45 71.96 68.46
CA MET A 1 -3.36 70.74 67.62
C MET A 1 -2.73 71.17 66.30
N PHE A 2 -1.52 70.69 66.03
CA PHE A 2 -0.65 71.07 64.91
C PHE A 2 -1.12 70.50 63.57
N GLY A 3 -0.80 71.19 62.46
CA GLY A 3 -0.90 70.65 61.10
C GLY A 3 -0.27 71.57 60.06
N MET A 4 0.98 71.29 59.68
CA MET A 4 1.75 71.94 58.60
C MET A 4 1.59 71.19 57.27
N ILE A 5 1.39 71.96 56.18
CA ILE A 5 2.02 71.92 54.84
C ILE A 5 2.20 70.57 54.11
N GLN A 6 1.68 70.45 52.87
CA GLN A 6 2.49 69.95 51.74
C GLN A 6 1.94 70.32 50.34
N ILE A 7 2.82 70.94 49.54
CA ILE A 7 2.70 71.19 48.09
C ILE A 7 3.36 69.98 47.38
N ALA A 8 2.75 69.45 46.33
CA ALA A 8 3.35 68.43 45.47
C ALA A 8 3.43 68.90 44.01
N MET A 9 4.65 68.94 43.45
CA MET A 9 4.93 69.15 42.03
C MET A 9 4.66 67.86 41.21
N PRO A 10 4.36 67.95 39.91
CA PRO A 10 4.25 66.77 39.04
C PRO A 10 5.62 66.29 38.56
N GLN A 11 5.91 65.00 38.72
CA GLN A 11 7.07 64.32 38.13
C GLN A 11 6.81 64.04 36.64
N ARG A 12 7.72 64.48 35.76
CA ARG A 12 7.72 64.12 34.34
C ARG A 12 8.24 62.68 34.17
N PRO A 13 7.52 61.76 33.50
CA PRO A 13 8.06 60.45 33.18
C PRO A 13 9.15 60.58 32.11
N SER A 14 10.25 59.87 32.32
CA SER A 14 11.45 59.85 31.50
C SER A 14 11.23 59.14 30.15
N ALA A 15 11.56 59.82 29.04
CA ALA A 15 11.43 59.35 27.66
C ALA A 15 12.33 58.15 27.28
N ALA A 16 13.06 57.56 28.24
CA ALA A 16 13.98 56.44 28.01
C ALA A 16 13.29 55.06 28.01
N MET A 17 12.10 54.95 28.60
CA MET A 17 11.38 53.68 28.73
C MET A 17 10.77 53.12 27.42
N PRO A 18 10.25 53.93 26.46
CA PRO A 18 9.69 53.37 25.22
C PRO A 18 10.76 52.90 24.22
N LEU A 19 11.98 53.46 24.27
CA LEU A 19 13.06 53.09 23.35
C LEU A 19 13.62 51.68 23.65
N LEU A 20 13.69 51.32 24.93
CA LEU A 20 14.15 50.00 25.37
C LEU A 20 13.14 48.90 25.04
N ALA A 21 11.84 49.20 25.15
CA ALA A 21 10.76 48.28 24.77
C ALA A 21 10.73 48.03 23.25
N PHE A 22 10.98 49.05 22.42
CA PHE A 22 11.07 48.91 20.97
C PHE A 22 12.30 48.08 20.55
N MET A 23 13.44 48.25 21.22
CA MET A 23 14.66 47.49 20.95
C MET A 23 14.55 46.01 21.36
N LEU A 24 13.79 45.70 22.42
CA LEU A 24 13.46 44.32 22.82
C LEU A 24 12.50 43.62 21.84
N LEU A 25 11.62 44.37 21.17
CA LEU A 25 10.72 43.83 20.13
C LEU A 25 11.45 43.47 18.83
N VAL A 26 12.49 44.22 18.46
CA VAL A 26 13.28 43.95 17.25
C VAL A 26 14.20 42.73 17.41
N LEU A 27 14.60 42.40 18.65
CA LEU A 27 15.45 41.23 18.95
C LEU A 27 14.69 39.90 19.08
N GLY A 28 13.35 39.92 19.11
CA GLY A 28 12.51 38.71 19.19
C GLY A 28 12.12 38.10 17.83
N GLY A 29 12.47 38.74 16.71
CA GLY A 29 11.92 38.43 15.39
C GLY A 29 12.89 37.71 14.47
N CYS A 30 13.02 36.39 14.62
CA CYS A 30 13.38 35.43 13.55
C CYS A 30 13.12 34.00 14.06
N GLN A 31 11.89 33.69 14.46
CA GLN A 31 11.49 32.29 14.55
C GLN A 31 11.38 31.78 13.11
N ASN A 32 12.34 30.96 12.67
CA ASN A 32 12.33 30.37 11.34
C ASN A 32 11.25 29.28 11.31
N PRO A 33 10.08 29.49 10.68
CA PRO A 33 9.00 28.50 10.69
C PRO A 33 9.32 27.26 9.83
N GLY A 34 10.44 27.28 9.09
CA GLY A 34 10.84 26.26 8.13
C GLY A 34 10.79 24.81 8.64
N PRO A 35 11.42 24.44 9.77
CA PRO A 35 11.48 23.04 10.20
C PRO A 35 10.10 22.42 10.52
N ARG A 36 9.19 23.19 11.16
CA ARG A 36 7.85 22.71 11.50
C ARG A 36 6.92 22.64 10.28
N ALA A 37 7.06 23.57 9.34
CA ALA A 37 6.33 23.52 8.08
C ALA A 37 6.71 22.27 7.27
N ILE A 38 8.00 21.94 7.21
CA ILE A 38 8.49 20.74 6.50
C ILE A 38 8.00 19.44 7.15
N GLU A 39 7.96 19.36 8.48
CA GLU A 39 7.49 18.16 9.19
C GLU A 39 5.99 17.90 8.98
N ALA A 40 5.16 18.95 9.03
CA ALA A 40 3.73 18.85 8.73
C ALA A 40 3.49 18.40 7.27
N SER A 41 4.13 19.07 6.29
CA SER A 41 3.93 18.73 4.88
C SER A 41 4.39 17.31 4.54
N ARG A 42 5.44 16.78 5.19
CA ARG A 42 5.88 15.38 4.99
C ARG A 42 4.80 14.35 5.31
N THR A 43 4.04 14.56 6.38
CA THR A 43 2.97 13.64 6.78
C THR A 43 1.81 13.68 5.78
N ASP A 44 1.43 14.88 5.37
CA ASP A 44 0.35 15.10 4.41
C ASP A 44 0.71 14.50 3.04
N TYR A 45 1.95 14.69 2.56
CA TYR A 45 2.42 14.10 1.31
C TYR A 45 2.50 12.59 1.35
N ASN A 46 3.01 12.02 2.46
CA ASN A 46 3.06 10.57 2.60
C ASN A 46 1.65 9.96 2.54
N THR A 47 0.69 10.58 3.23
CA THR A 47 -0.72 10.14 3.22
C THR A 47 -1.31 10.25 1.82
N ALA A 48 -1.15 11.40 1.15
CA ALA A 48 -1.68 11.60 -0.20
C ALA A 48 -1.08 10.64 -1.23
N ILE A 49 0.24 10.37 -1.16
CA ILE A 49 0.90 9.40 -2.04
C ILE A 49 0.31 8.00 -1.82
N LEU A 50 0.24 7.55 -0.56
CA LEU A 50 -0.31 6.24 -0.22
C LEU A 50 -1.76 6.09 -0.70
N GLU A 51 -2.63 7.07 -0.43
CA GLU A 51 -4.02 7.06 -0.90
C GLU A 51 -4.10 6.96 -2.43
N THR A 52 -3.29 7.73 -3.16
CA THR A 52 -3.30 7.68 -4.64
C THR A 52 -2.73 6.38 -5.21
N ASP A 53 -1.74 5.79 -4.56
CA ASP A 53 -1.17 4.50 -4.96
C ASP A 53 -2.18 3.37 -4.71
N ASP A 54 -2.87 3.39 -3.56
CA ASP A 54 -3.93 2.44 -3.21
C ASP A 54 -5.13 2.58 -4.18
N GLU A 55 -5.57 3.80 -4.49
CA GLU A 55 -6.61 4.03 -5.50
C GLU A 55 -6.16 3.51 -6.88
N GLN A 56 -4.91 3.74 -7.29
CA GLN A 56 -4.39 3.23 -8.56
C GLN A 56 -4.36 1.70 -8.60
N LEU A 57 -3.95 1.06 -7.51
CA LEU A 57 -3.87 -0.38 -7.39
C LEU A 57 -5.27 -1.01 -7.43
N LEU A 58 -6.23 -0.47 -6.67
CA LEU A 58 -7.62 -0.91 -6.70
C LEU A 58 -8.25 -0.71 -8.08
N LEU A 59 -8.04 0.44 -8.71
CA LEU A 59 -8.54 0.72 -10.04
C LEU A 59 -8.01 -0.27 -11.08
N ASN A 60 -6.75 -0.68 -10.94
CA ASN A 60 -6.17 -1.69 -11.82
C ASN A 60 -6.78 -3.08 -11.61
N LEU A 61 -7.10 -3.49 -10.37
CA LEU A 61 -7.85 -4.73 -10.13
C LEU A 61 -9.22 -4.70 -10.81
N VAL A 62 -9.95 -3.58 -10.66
CA VAL A 62 -11.25 -3.41 -11.33
C VAL A 62 -11.08 -3.45 -12.86
N ARG A 63 -10.12 -2.73 -13.43
CA ARG A 63 -9.84 -2.74 -14.88
C ARG A 63 -9.59 -4.15 -15.40
N LEU A 64 -8.77 -4.94 -14.71
CA LEU A 64 -8.48 -6.32 -15.11
C LEU A 64 -9.73 -7.19 -15.16
N ARG A 65 -10.65 -7.03 -14.20
CA ARG A 65 -11.94 -7.72 -14.20
C ARG A 65 -12.78 -7.39 -15.44
N TYR A 66 -12.68 -6.17 -15.94
CA TYR A 66 -13.31 -5.70 -17.18
C TYR A 66 -12.46 -5.92 -18.45
N ARG A 67 -11.34 -6.66 -18.35
CA ARG A 67 -10.36 -6.87 -19.45
C ARG A 67 -9.78 -5.58 -20.03
N ASP A 68 -9.74 -4.52 -19.23
CA ASP A 68 -9.09 -3.26 -19.56
C ASP A 68 -7.59 -3.30 -19.22
N ARG A 69 -6.80 -2.40 -19.82
CA ARG A 69 -5.34 -2.39 -19.67
C ARG A 69 -4.88 -1.96 -18.26
N LEU A 70 -3.80 -2.57 -17.78
CA LEU A 70 -3.06 -2.09 -16.62
C LEU A 70 -2.33 -0.77 -16.92
N MET A 71 -2.32 0.14 -15.95
CA MET A 71 -1.54 1.37 -16.01
C MET A 71 -1.04 1.75 -14.62
N PHE A 72 0.26 1.97 -14.50
CA PHE A 72 0.89 2.53 -13.31
C PHE A 72 1.57 3.84 -13.67
N LEU A 73 1.32 4.88 -12.88
CA LEU A 73 2.03 6.15 -12.86
C LEU A 73 2.82 6.20 -11.56
N GLU A 74 4.13 6.38 -11.65
CA GLU A 74 5.02 6.50 -10.50
C GLU A 74 5.39 7.98 -10.29
N ALA A 75 5.31 8.45 -9.05
CA ALA A 75 5.79 9.78 -8.68
C ALA A 75 7.32 9.77 -8.66
N ALA A 76 7.94 10.26 -9.74
CA ALA A 76 9.40 10.27 -9.91
C ALA A 76 10.09 11.32 -9.01
N SER A 77 9.43 12.44 -8.74
CA SER A 77 9.96 13.49 -7.87
C SER A 77 8.86 14.37 -7.31
N VAL A 78 8.99 14.77 -6.05
CA VAL A 78 8.20 15.83 -5.41
C VAL A 78 9.12 17.01 -5.10
N THR A 79 8.88 18.16 -5.72
CA THR A 79 9.63 19.40 -5.46
C THR A 79 8.71 20.45 -4.87
N THR A 80 8.99 20.90 -3.65
CA THR A 80 8.19 21.90 -2.94
C THR A 80 8.87 23.25 -2.93
N GLN A 81 8.17 24.31 -3.34
CA GLN A 81 8.62 25.69 -3.18
C GLN A 81 7.80 26.37 -2.08
N PHE A 82 8.48 27.03 -1.14
CA PHE A 82 7.86 27.79 -0.05
C PHE A 82 8.07 29.29 -0.28
N SER A 83 6.99 30.06 -0.22
CA SER A 83 7.04 31.52 -0.15
C SER A 83 6.47 32.00 1.18
N PHE A 84 7.26 32.82 1.88
CA PHE A 84 6.90 33.42 3.16
C PHE A 84 6.62 34.91 2.96
N GLY A 85 5.39 35.33 3.23
CA GLY A 85 4.98 36.73 3.23
C GLY A 85 4.57 37.18 4.62
N ALA A 86 5.03 38.35 5.06
CA ALA A 86 4.50 39.02 6.23
C ALA A 86 3.91 40.35 5.78
N SER A 87 2.61 40.56 6.03
CA SER A 87 1.95 41.84 5.79
C SER A 87 1.49 42.43 7.11
N ALA A 88 1.89 43.67 7.38
CA ALA A 88 1.39 44.48 8.49
C ALA A 88 0.55 45.61 7.92
N GLY A 89 -0.73 45.67 8.30
CA GLY A 89 -1.66 46.72 7.89
C GLY A 89 -2.13 47.52 9.11
N ALA A 90 -2.16 48.85 8.99
CA ALA A 90 -2.83 49.72 9.94
C ALA A 90 -4.10 50.27 9.27
N ALA A 91 -5.27 49.85 9.74
CA ALA A 91 -6.55 50.37 9.27
C ALA A 91 -7.05 51.45 10.25
N TYR A 92 -7.19 52.69 9.78
CA TYR A 92 -7.86 53.76 10.53
C TYR A 92 -9.32 53.85 10.09
N GLY A 93 -10.21 53.23 10.86
CA GLY A 93 -11.66 53.38 10.70
C GLY A 93 -12.21 54.46 11.61
N TYR A 94 -12.74 55.54 11.05
CA TYR A 94 -13.61 56.46 11.80
C TYR A 94 -15.00 55.82 11.95
N GLN A 95 -15.19 55.04 13.02
CA GLN A 95 -16.54 54.70 13.48
C GLN A 95 -16.87 55.63 14.65
N SER A 96 -17.86 56.50 14.44
CA SER A 96 -18.35 57.37 15.50
C SER A 96 -18.91 56.51 16.63
N LEU A 97 -18.56 56.91 17.86
CA LEU A 97 -18.96 56.35 19.16
C LEU A 97 -17.95 55.36 19.81
N ALA A 98 -17.03 56.00 20.54
CA ALA A 98 -16.32 55.53 21.74
C ALA A 98 -15.17 54.51 21.57
N ARG A 99 -13.99 54.95 22.08
CA ARG A 99 -12.65 54.32 22.18
C ARG A 99 -11.79 54.32 20.92
N GLU A 100 -10.73 55.13 20.97
CA GLU A 100 -9.49 54.90 20.21
C GLU A 100 -8.99 53.49 20.48
N ASN A 101 -9.24 52.57 19.55
CA ASN A 101 -8.56 51.29 19.49
C ASN A 101 -7.82 51.25 18.14
N SER A 102 -6.51 51.41 18.19
CA SER A 102 -5.62 51.11 17.07
C SER A 102 -5.65 49.59 16.86
N VAL A 103 -6.23 49.11 15.75
CA VAL A 103 -6.17 47.69 15.39
C VAL A 103 -4.94 47.49 14.51
N ILE A 104 -3.92 46.83 15.05
CA ILE A 104 -2.76 46.35 14.29
C ILE A 104 -3.11 44.93 13.82
N ASP A 105 -3.33 44.76 12.52
CA ASP A 105 -3.52 43.44 11.92
C ASP A 105 -2.20 42.96 11.31
N GLY A 106 -1.65 41.88 11.87
CA GLY A 106 -0.46 41.22 11.38
C GLY A 106 -0.85 39.88 10.77
N ARG A 107 -0.70 39.73 9.45
CA ARG A 107 -0.97 38.46 8.74
C ARG A 107 0.35 37.87 8.23
N ILE A 108 0.62 36.64 8.64
CA ILE A 108 1.70 35.81 8.11
C ILE A 108 1.07 34.87 7.08
N LEU A 109 1.56 34.92 5.84
CA LEU A 109 1.13 34.09 4.72
C LEU A 109 2.26 33.10 4.43
N ILE A 110 1.96 31.81 4.58
CA ILE A 110 2.83 30.72 4.14
C ILE A 110 2.13 30.09 2.95
N GLU A 111 2.73 30.19 1.77
CA GLU A 111 2.22 29.58 0.54
C GLU A 111 3.21 28.52 0.07
N GLU A 112 2.71 27.31 -0.17
CA GLU A 112 3.47 26.16 -0.65
C GLU A 112 2.96 25.74 -2.03
N LYS A 113 3.89 25.52 -2.97
CA LYS A 113 3.59 25.04 -4.34
C LYS A 113 4.36 23.75 -4.62
N PRO A 114 3.76 22.56 -4.35
CA PRO A 114 4.37 21.30 -4.73
C PRO A 114 4.26 21.08 -6.24
N THR A 115 5.34 20.62 -6.85
CA THR A 115 5.38 20.11 -8.22
C THR A 115 5.69 18.62 -8.15
N VAL A 116 4.73 17.78 -8.58
CA VAL A 116 4.88 16.32 -8.67
C VAL A 116 5.08 15.91 -10.12
N THR A 117 6.13 15.18 -10.40
CA THR A 117 6.42 14.64 -11.74
C THR A 117 6.01 13.17 -11.79
N TYR A 118 5.05 12.83 -12.64
CA TYR A 118 4.62 11.44 -12.85
C TYR A 118 5.29 10.84 -14.09
N GLN A 119 5.67 9.57 -13.99
CA GLN A 119 6.19 8.80 -15.12
C GLN A 119 5.42 7.49 -15.25
N PRO A 120 4.97 7.13 -16.47
CA PRO A 120 4.28 5.87 -16.68
C PRO A 120 5.28 4.70 -16.64
N LEU A 121 4.88 3.62 -15.97
CA LEU A 121 5.66 2.38 -15.97
C LEU A 121 5.60 1.73 -17.36
N GLN A 122 6.73 1.72 -18.08
CA GLN A 122 6.81 1.24 -19.46
C GLN A 122 8.16 0.55 -19.75
N GLY A 123 8.25 -0.13 -20.90
CA GLY A 123 9.50 -0.69 -21.38
C GLY A 123 10.07 -1.77 -20.45
N LYS A 124 11.36 -1.68 -20.14
CA LYS A 124 12.09 -2.67 -19.33
C LYS A 124 11.53 -2.78 -17.91
N GLU A 125 11.26 -1.66 -17.26
CA GLU A 125 10.76 -1.64 -15.88
C GLU A 125 9.35 -2.27 -15.76
N PHE A 126 8.51 -2.12 -16.79
CA PHE A 126 7.22 -2.82 -16.84
C PHE A 126 7.40 -4.34 -16.87
N VAL A 127 8.33 -4.84 -17.70
CA VAL A 127 8.63 -6.28 -17.76
C VAL A 127 9.19 -6.78 -16.43
N GLU A 128 10.15 -6.05 -15.86
CA GLU A 128 10.80 -6.41 -14.60
C GLU A 128 9.80 -6.42 -13.44
N LYS A 129 9.05 -5.33 -13.23
CA LYS A 129 8.15 -5.20 -12.08
C LYS A 129 6.87 -6.01 -12.21
N LEU A 130 6.29 -6.14 -13.41
CA LEU A 130 4.95 -6.73 -13.56
C LEU A 130 4.96 -8.14 -14.15
N LEU A 131 5.87 -8.45 -15.08
CA LEU A 131 5.84 -9.70 -15.84
C LEU A 131 6.82 -10.76 -15.32
N THR A 132 7.86 -10.34 -14.62
CA THR A 132 8.79 -11.28 -13.98
C THR A 132 8.08 -12.02 -12.84
N ARG A 133 8.35 -13.32 -12.72
CA ARG A 133 7.82 -14.14 -11.64
C ARG A 133 8.42 -13.72 -10.30
N ILE A 134 7.60 -13.78 -9.25
CA ILE A 134 8.03 -13.58 -7.87
C ILE A 134 9.10 -14.62 -7.54
N SER A 135 10.24 -14.19 -7.01
CA SER A 135 11.33 -15.10 -6.67
C SER A 135 10.96 -16.00 -5.47
N LEU A 136 11.55 -17.19 -5.38
CA LEU A 136 11.37 -18.06 -4.20
C LEU A 136 11.92 -17.37 -2.92
N ASP A 137 12.91 -16.51 -3.06
CA ASP A 137 13.45 -15.72 -1.94
C ASP A 137 12.44 -14.70 -1.42
N THR A 138 11.68 -14.07 -2.31
CA THR A 138 10.59 -13.17 -1.94
C THR A 138 9.49 -13.92 -1.19
N LEU A 139 9.16 -15.15 -1.61
CA LEU A 139 8.19 -15.99 -0.87
C LEU A 139 8.67 -16.30 0.55
N VAL A 140 9.92 -16.74 0.70
CA VAL A 140 10.51 -17.03 2.00
C VAL A 140 10.59 -15.78 2.87
N LEU A 141 10.87 -14.61 2.28
CA LEU A 141 10.88 -13.33 2.99
C LEU A 141 9.49 -12.96 3.50
N LEU A 142 8.44 -13.09 2.68
CA LEU A 142 7.06 -12.79 3.06
C LEU A 142 6.57 -13.75 4.16
N ASP A 143 6.84 -15.04 4.00
CA ASP A 143 6.52 -16.06 4.99
C ASP A 143 7.21 -15.78 6.34
N GLY A 144 8.48 -15.37 6.31
CA GLY A 144 9.25 -15.01 7.50
C GLY A 144 8.92 -13.65 8.12
N SER A 145 8.14 -12.78 7.44
CA SER A 145 7.79 -11.44 7.94
C SER A 145 6.46 -11.39 8.69
N GLY A 146 5.92 -12.55 9.08
CA GLY A 146 4.67 -12.64 9.87
C GLY A 146 3.39 -12.62 9.04
N TRP A 147 3.48 -12.78 7.71
CA TRP A 147 2.31 -13.03 6.88
C TRP A 147 1.80 -14.45 7.07
N SER A 148 0.49 -14.66 6.86
CA SER A 148 -0.09 -16.00 6.78
C SER A 148 0.52 -16.75 5.59
N SER A 149 1.12 -17.93 5.84
CA SER A 149 1.60 -18.81 4.78
C SER A 149 0.49 -19.17 3.82
N GLU A 150 -0.72 -19.44 4.33
CA GLU A 150 -1.87 -19.74 3.47
C GLU A 150 -2.09 -18.62 2.45
N ARG A 151 -2.18 -17.37 2.92
CA ARG A 151 -2.39 -16.18 2.09
C ARG A 151 -1.24 -15.98 1.10
N VAL A 152 0.01 -16.08 1.56
CA VAL A 152 1.20 -15.92 0.71
C VAL A 152 1.18 -16.95 -0.42
N PHE A 153 0.93 -18.22 -0.11
CA PHE A 153 0.92 -19.29 -1.11
C PHE A 153 -0.28 -19.18 -2.05
N ARG A 154 -1.50 -18.95 -1.53
CA ARG A 154 -2.70 -18.78 -2.36
C ARG A 154 -2.59 -17.58 -3.31
N VAL A 155 -1.94 -16.49 -2.91
CA VAL A 155 -1.79 -15.30 -3.75
C VAL A 155 -0.59 -15.41 -4.70
N CYS A 156 0.57 -15.85 -4.23
CA CYS A 156 1.82 -15.74 -4.99
C CYS A 156 2.21 -17.00 -5.77
N VAL A 157 1.69 -18.18 -5.41
CA VAL A 157 2.10 -19.46 -6.01
C VAL A 157 1.01 -19.93 -6.97
N GLU A 158 1.38 -20.11 -8.23
CA GLU A 158 0.50 -20.63 -9.28
C GLU A 158 0.34 -22.16 -9.16
N ARG A 159 1.40 -22.86 -8.74
CA ARG A 159 1.41 -24.33 -8.70
C ARG A 159 2.41 -24.86 -7.68
N MET A 160 2.02 -25.92 -6.97
CA MET A 160 2.90 -26.77 -6.16
C MET A 160 2.78 -28.22 -6.64
N ASN A 161 3.85 -28.79 -7.18
CA ASN A 161 3.83 -30.08 -7.87
C ASN A 161 2.69 -30.15 -8.90
N ASP A 162 1.71 -31.05 -8.70
CA ASP A 162 0.55 -31.16 -9.59
C ASP A 162 -0.64 -30.29 -9.16
N LEU A 163 -0.60 -29.74 -7.94
CA LEU A 163 -1.67 -28.93 -7.38
C LEU A 163 -1.70 -27.58 -8.09
N ARG A 164 -2.78 -27.33 -8.81
CA ARG A 164 -3.04 -26.06 -9.50
C ARG A 164 -3.70 -25.11 -8.53
N ASN A 165 -3.24 -23.88 -8.49
CA ASN A 165 -3.90 -22.79 -7.79
C ASN A 165 -4.58 -21.88 -8.81
N ALA A 166 -5.76 -22.25 -9.27
CA ALA A 166 -6.52 -21.46 -10.24
C ALA A 166 -5.68 -20.91 -11.41
N THR A 167 -4.80 -21.72 -12.01
CA THR A 167 -3.79 -21.25 -12.97
C THR A 167 -4.38 -20.58 -14.22
N SER A 168 -5.64 -20.87 -14.55
CA SER A 168 -6.38 -20.20 -15.63
C SER A 168 -6.76 -18.75 -15.29
N ALA A 169 -6.67 -18.34 -14.03
CA ALA A 169 -6.98 -17.01 -13.51
C ALA A 169 -5.75 -16.08 -13.42
N ASP A 170 -4.58 -16.53 -13.86
CA ASP A 170 -3.35 -15.70 -13.91
C ASP A 170 -3.36 -14.69 -15.08
N GLY A 171 -4.42 -14.71 -15.89
CA GLY A 171 -4.67 -13.83 -17.03
C GLY A 171 -6.15 -13.40 -17.07
N PRO A 172 -6.67 -13.01 -18.24
CA PRO A 172 -8.08 -12.64 -18.38
C PRO A 172 -9.02 -13.73 -17.84
N THR A 173 -10.12 -13.31 -17.21
CA THR A 173 -11.09 -14.23 -16.58
C THR A 173 -11.44 -15.41 -17.51
N PRO A 174 -11.28 -16.66 -17.05
CA PRO A 174 -11.56 -17.84 -17.86
C PRO A 174 -13.06 -18.09 -18.02
N ASP A 175 -13.41 -18.76 -19.10
CA ASP A 175 -14.80 -19.13 -19.38
C ASP A 175 -15.29 -20.29 -18.48
N HIS A 176 -14.37 -21.13 -18.00
CA HIS A 176 -14.67 -22.28 -17.13
C HIS A 176 -14.03 -22.16 -15.76
N ALA A 177 -14.66 -22.77 -14.76
CA ALA A 177 -14.20 -22.80 -13.39
C ALA A 177 -12.74 -23.28 -13.28
N PRO A 178 -11.89 -22.59 -12.50
CA PRO A 178 -10.53 -23.03 -12.24
C PRO A 178 -10.48 -24.24 -11.31
N VAL A 179 -9.38 -24.99 -11.36
CA VAL A 179 -9.03 -26.01 -10.34
C VAL A 179 -8.15 -25.35 -9.28
N PHE A 180 -8.51 -25.46 -8.00
CA PHE A 180 -7.78 -24.80 -6.90
C PHE A 180 -7.86 -25.50 -5.53
N GLU A 181 -8.83 -26.38 -5.32
CA GLU A 181 -9.26 -26.88 -4.02
C GLU A 181 -8.16 -27.67 -3.30
N ASP A 182 -7.49 -28.59 -4.00
CA ASP A 182 -6.38 -29.35 -3.42
C ASP A 182 -5.18 -28.45 -3.06
N PHE A 183 -4.97 -27.38 -3.84
CA PHE A 183 -3.93 -26.41 -3.54
C PHE A 183 -4.28 -25.58 -2.31
N GLU A 184 -5.52 -25.09 -2.22
CA GLU A 184 -6.01 -24.38 -1.04
C GLU A 184 -5.87 -25.27 0.20
N ARG A 185 -6.25 -26.55 0.10
CA ARG A 185 -6.07 -27.53 1.18
C ARG A 185 -4.60 -27.66 1.60
N ALA A 186 -3.68 -27.73 0.65
CA ALA A 186 -2.24 -27.78 0.94
C ALA A 186 -1.73 -26.48 1.60
N ALA A 187 -2.23 -25.32 1.18
CA ALA A 187 -1.87 -24.02 1.77
C ALA A 187 -2.36 -23.89 3.23
N ILE A 188 -3.58 -24.36 3.52
CA ILE A 188 -4.13 -24.43 4.88
C ILE A 188 -3.27 -25.34 5.76
N LEU A 189 -2.90 -26.54 5.27
CA LEU A 189 -2.05 -27.47 6.01
C LEU A 189 -0.65 -26.90 6.28
N LEU A 190 -0.09 -26.13 5.35
CA LEU A 190 1.16 -25.41 5.58
C LEU A 190 1.01 -24.38 6.70
N GLN A 191 -0.07 -23.58 6.70
CA GLN A 191 -0.36 -22.62 7.76
C GLN A 191 -0.52 -23.30 9.14
N GLU A 192 -1.29 -24.38 9.22
CA GLU A 192 -1.45 -25.15 10.47
C GLU A 192 -0.09 -25.67 10.99
N LEU A 193 0.80 -26.13 10.10
CA LEU A 193 2.15 -26.56 10.48
C LEU A 193 3.05 -25.38 10.88
N LEU A 194 2.88 -24.20 10.28
CA LEU A 194 3.60 -22.98 10.69
C LEU A 194 3.19 -22.54 12.10
N GLU A 195 1.90 -22.53 12.40
CA GLU A 195 1.36 -22.14 13.71
C GLU A 195 1.84 -23.07 14.84
N LEU A 196 2.12 -24.33 14.51
CA LEU A 196 2.73 -25.30 15.40
C LEU A 196 4.27 -25.23 15.46
N ASP A 197 4.90 -24.29 14.74
CA ASP A 197 6.37 -24.17 14.62
C ASP A 197 7.03 -25.45 14.08
N MET A 198 6.33 -26.15 13.18
CA MET A 198 6.74 -27.48 12.67
C MET A 198 7.47 -27.43 11.33
N PHE A 199 7.44 -26.30 10.61
CA PHE A 199 8.19 -26.12 9.37
C PHE A 199 8.87 -24.75 9.30
N ALA A 200 9.96 -24.68 8.55
CA ALA A 200 10.55 -23.43 8.12
C ALA A 200 11.18 -23.57 6.72
N GLY A 201 11.15 -22.48 5.96
CA GLY A 201 12.02 -22.30 4.80
C GLY A 201 13.46 -22.09 5.28
N ALA A 202 14.43 -22.79 4.68
CA ALA A 202 15.84 -22.62 4.98
C ALA A 202 16.68 -22.64 3.69
N ARG A 203 17.84 -22.00 3.74
CA ARG A 203 18.89 -22.22 2.73
C ARG A 203 19.83 -23.31 3.22
N THR A 204 20.25 -24.21 2.33
CA THR A 204 21.28 -25.20 2.67
C THR A 204 22.65 -24.53 2.73
N SER A 205 23.44 -24.82 3.77
CA SER A 205 24.81 -24.32 3.87
C SER A 205 25.65 -24.90 2.74
N GLY A 206 26.15 -24.04 1.84
CA GLY A 206 27.03 -24.41 0.72
C GLY A 206 26.37 -24.62 -0.64
N GLU A 207 25.04 -24.57 -0.76
CA GLU A 207 24.32 -24.57 -2.05
C GLU A 207 23.30 -23.42 -2.12
N GLU A 208 23.08 -22.85 -3.30
CA GLU A 208 22.04 -21.83 -3.58
C GLU A 208 20.59 -22.36 -3.50
N ARG A 209 20.40 -23.60 -3.02
CA ARG A 209 19.07 -24.24 -3.01
C ARG A 209 18.31 -23.92 -1.73
N SER A 210 17.11 -23.38 -1.90
CA SER A 210 16.12 -23.28 -0.84
C SER A 210 15.55 -24.66 -0.54
N VAL A 211 15.26 -24.94 0.73
CA VAL A 211 14.60 -26.18 1.18
C VAL A 211 13.45 -25.85 2.12
N ILE A 212 12.42 -26.69 2.12
CA ILE A 212 11.48 -26.76 3.24
C ILE A 212 12.00 -27.81 4.20
N ARG A 213 12.16 -27.43 5.47
CA ARG A 213 12.53 -28.33 6.55
C ARG A 213 11.40 -28.43 7.56
N PHE A 214 11.01 -29.66 7.85
CA PHE A 214 10.09 -30.01 8.92
C PHE A 214 10.86 -30.50 10.15
N ARG A 215 10.33 -30.18 11.33
CA ARG A 215 10.84 -30.73 12.60
C ARG A 215 10.60 -32.25 12.68
N PRO A 216 11.40 -33.02 13.44
CA PRO A 216 11.17 -34.45 13.64
C PRO A 216 9.73 -34.79 14.04
N GLU A 217 9.15 -34.00 14.94
CA GLU A 217 7.82 -34.19 15.53
C GLU A 217 6.70 -34.03 14.51
N ALA A 218 6.94 -33.28 13.43
CA ALA A 218 5.96 -33.05 12.38
C ALA A 218 5.49 -34.35 11.71
N VAL A 219 6.36 -35.36 11.61
CA VAL A 219 6.07 -36.63 10.90
C VAL A 219 4.89 -37.38 11.52
N GLU A 220 4.63 -37.18 12.81
CA GLU A 220 3.53 -37.82 13.52
C GLU A 220 2.18 -37.11 13.33
N LEU A 221 2.20 -35.84 12.91
CA LEU A 221 1.01 -35.01 12.76
C LEU A 221 0.19 -35.41 11.53
N ASP A 222 -1.14 -35.42 11.68
CA ASP A 222 -2.06 -35.68 10.58
C ASP A 222 -1.93 -34.63 9.47
N GLN A 223 -1.63 -33.38 9.84
CA GLN A 223 -1.42 -32.28 8.91
C GLN A 223 -0.26 -32.57 7.95
N TYR A 224 0.86 -33.03 8.51
CA TYR A 224 2.05 -33.37 7.74
C TYR A 224 1.79 -34.55 6.81
N LYS A 225 1.15 -35.62 7.31
CA LYS A 225 0.83 -36.82 6.53
C LYS A 225 -0.05 -36.46 5.31
N LYS A 226 -1.10 -35.68 5.53
CA LYS A 226 -2.00 -35.18 4.48
C LYS A 226 -1.28 -34.27 3.48
N LEU A 227 -0.43 -33.37 3.95
CA LEU A 227 0.31 -32.44 3.10
C LEU A 227 1.27 -33.18 2.17
N VAL A 228 2.06 -34.12 2.71
CA VAL A 228 3.01 -34.92 1.94
C VAL A 228 2.28 -35.81 0.94
N GLU A 229 1.13 -36.40 1.31
CA GLU A 229 0.29 -37.17 0.40
C GLU A 229 -0.23 -36.31 -0.77
N LEU A 230 -0.85 -35.16 -0.49
CA LEU A 230 -1.36 -34.23 -1.50
C LEU A 230 -0.27 -33.76 -2.46
N LEU A 231 0.92 -33.48 -1.93
CA LEU A 231 2.08 -33.05 -2.72
C LEU A 231 2.86 -34.21 -3.34
N GLN A 232 2.48 -35.48 -3.12
CA GLN A 232 3.20 -36.66 -3.61
C GLN A 232 4.69 -36.67 -3.21
N LEU A 233 4.98 -36.29 -1.97
CA LEU A 233 6.31 -36.30 -1.38
C LEU A 233 6.59 -37.63 -0.67
N ASP A 234 7.87 -37.97 -0.43
CA ASP A 234 8.26 -39.16 0.32
C ASP A 234 8.02 -38.94 1.83
N PRO A 235 7.04 -39.62 2.47
CA PRO A 235 6.64 -39.36 3.85
C PRO A 235 7.75 -39.62 4.88
N ASN A 236 8.78 -40.38 4.52
CA ASN A 236 9.91 -40.68 5.42
C ASN A 236 10.97 -39.57 5.45
N ARG A 237 10.79 -38.52 4.65
CA ARG A 237 11.68 -37.36 4.62
C ARG A 237 11.18 -36.28 5.57
N ARG A 238 12.04 -35.30 5.79
CA ARG A 238 11.73 -34.08 6.54
C ARG A 238 12.34 -32.84 5.90
N VAL A 239 13.06 -33.03 4.80
CA VAL A 239 13.75 -31.97 4.07
C VAL A 239 13.46 -32.22 2.60
N TYR A 240 12.86 -31.21 1.96
CA TYR A 240 12.50 -31.23 0.55
C TYR A 240 13.15 -30.04 -0.15
N SER A 241 13.74 -30.28 -1.32
CA SER A 241 14.33 -29.22 -2.13
C SER A 241 13.23 -28.38 -2.77
N LEU A 242 13.30 -27.05 -2.64
CA LEU A 242 12.40 -26.12 -3.30
C LEU A 242 12.97 -25.77 -4.67
N GLU A 243 12.24 -26.08 -5.72
CA GLU A 243 12.73 -25.84 -7.08
C GLU A 243 11.65 -25.29 -8.00
N ASN A 244 12.05 -24.40 -8.90
CA ASN A 244 11.20 -23.90 -9.96
C ASN A 244 11.32 -24.82 -11.19
N THR A 245 10.72 -26.00 -11.11
CA THR A 245 10.62 -26.97 -12.20
C THR A 245 9.17 -27.40 -12.41
N LEU A 246 8.89 -28.22 -13.42
CA LEU A 246 7.52 -28.74 -13.67
C LEU A 246 7.46 -30.26 -13.56
N ASP A 247 8.55 -30.94 -13.93
CA ASP A 247 8.51 -32.36 -14.27
C ASP A 247 9.21 -33.26 -13.25
N ARG A 248 9.70 -32.71 -12.13
CA ARG A 248 10.38 -33.54 -11.13
C ARG A 248 9.38 -34.16 -10.16
N ARG A 249 9.33 -35.49 -10.16
CA ARG A 249 8.50 -36.33 -9.30
C ARG A 249 9.34 -37.44 -8.70
N ASP A 250 10.27 -37.06 -7.83
CA ASP A 250 11.18 -37.99 -7.14
C ASP A 250 10.83 -38.19 -5.66
N GLY A 251 9.76 -37.54 -5.18
CA GLY A 251 9.36 -37.50 -3.76
C GLY A 251 10.30 -36.69 -2.86
N ARG A 252 11.34 -36.05 -3.42
CA ARG A 252 12.37 -35.30 -2.68
C ARG A 252 12.34 -33.81 -2.98
N THR A 253 11.76 -33.44 -4.12
CA THR A 253 11.64 -32.06 -4.58
C THR A 253 10.19 -31.59 -4.48
N LEU A 254 10.00 -30.42 -3.85
CA LEU A 254 8.79 -29.63 -3.95
C LEU A 254 8.97 -28.62 -5.09
N SER A 255 8.26 -28.87 -6.18
CA SER A 255 8.24 -28.04 -7.36
C SER A 255 7.30 -26.86 -7.15
N ILE A 256 7.80 -25.63 -7.11
CA ILE A 256 6.99 -24.42 -6.92
C ILE A 256 7.12 -23.51 -8.14
N ARG A 257 5.98 -23.19 -8.75
CA ARG A 257 5.89 -22.15 -9.77
C ARG A 257 5.13 -20.95 -9.22
N THR A 258 5.78 -19.79 -9.23
CA THR A 258 5.21 -18.53 -8.74
C THR A 258 4.54 -17.74 -9.85
N ARG A 259 3.57 -16.92 -9.46
CA ARG A 259 2.96 -15.90 -10.32
C ARG A 259 3.94 -14.73 -10.51
N SER A 260 3.75 -14.00 -11.60
CA SER A 260 4.26 -12.62 -11.68
C SER A 260 3.33 -11.68 -10.90
N PHE A 261 3.76 -10.45 -10.65
CA PHE A 261 2.88 -9.46 -10.02
C PHE A 261 1.62 -9.21 -10.86
N GLN A 262 1.73 -9.20 -12.19
CA GLN A 262 0.55 -9.15 -13.06
C GLN A 262 -0.35 -10.37 -12.88
N GLY A 263 0.20 -11.57 -12.73
CA GLY A 263 -0.57 -12.78 -12.44
C GLY A 263 -1.30 -12.70 -11.11
N VAL A 264 -0.66 -12.15 -10.08
CA VAL A 264 -1.30 -11.86 -8.78
C VAL A 264 -2.47 -10.89 -8.95
N MET A 265 -2.27 -9.80 -9.70
CA MET A 265 -3.31 -8.82 -9.98
C MET A 265 -4.50 -9.43 -10.73
N TYR A 266 -4.25 -10.29 -11.73
CA TYR A 266 -5.33 -11.01 -12.42
C TYR A 266 -6.07 -11.95 -11.48
N PHE A 267 -5.35 -12.74 -10.69
CA PHE A 267 -5.97 -13.62 -9.69
C PHE A 267 -6.89 -12.83 -8.74
N LEU A 268 -6.37 -11.77 -8.12
CA LEU A 268 -7.13 -10.94 -7.18
C LEU A 268 -8.23 -10.09 -7.85
N SER A 269 -8.16 -9.81 -9.15
CA SER A 269 -9.24 -9.11 -9.86
C SER A 269 -10.57 -9.89 -9.82
N HIS A 270 -10.52 -11.21 -9.58
CA HIS A 270 -11.72 -12.03 -9.42
C HIS A 270 -12.44 -11.80 -8.08
N ALA A 271 -11.81 -11.13 -7.10
CA ALA A 271 -12.45 -10.67 -5.87
C ALA A 271 -13.40 -9.47 -6.09
N VAL A 272 -13.43 -8.89 -7.29
CA VAL A 272 -14.28 -7.75 -7.65
C VAL A 272 -15.71 -8.22 -7.89
N GLU A 273 -16.63 -7.72 -7.07
CA GLU A 273 -18.07 -7.87 -7.21
C GLU A 273 -18.59 -6.93 -8.30
N VAL A 274 -18.78 -7.49 -9.49
CA VAL A 274 -19.27 -6.76 -10.65
C VAL A 274 -20.78 -6.51 -10.49
N PRO A 275 -21.28 -5.28 -10.71
CA PRO A 275 -22.71 -5.00 -10.73
C PRO A 275 -23.45 -5.92 -11.71
N GLU A 276 -24.62 -6.44 -11.30
CA GLU A 276 -25.42 -7.37 -12.12
C GLU A 276 -25.74 -6.84 -13.51
N ALA A 277 -25.98 -5.52 -13.63
CA ALA A 277 -26.24 -4.86 -14.90
C ALA A 277 -25.06 -4.99 -15.88
N ASP A 278 -23.82 -4.97 -15.39
CA ASP A 278 -22.62 -5.08 -16.22
C ASP A 278 -22.35 -6.53 -16.63
N ILE A 279 -22.70 -7.50 -15.77
CA ILE A 279 -22.71 -8.93 -16.10
C ILE A 279 -23.75 -9.20 -17.19
N ALA A 280 -25.00 -8.75 -17.00
CA ALA A 280 -26.10 -8.94 -17.95
C ALA A 280 -25.84 -8.29 -19.31
N ALA A 281 -25.10 -7.18 -19.34
CA ALA A 281 -24.69 -6.49 -20.56
C ALA A 281 -23.46 -7.13 -21.24
N GLY A 282 -22.89 -8.21 -20.71
CA GLY A 282 -21.74 -8.90 -21.28
C GLY A 282 -20.43 -8.09 -21.22
N ARG A 283 -20.31 -7.16 -20.25
CA ARG A 283 -19.11 -6.31 -20.10
C ARG A 283 -17.97 -7.03 -19.38
N VAL A 284 -18.27 -8.14 -18.72
CA VAL A 284 -17.31 -9.03 -18.07
C VAL A 284 -17.57 -10.47 -18.49
N THR A 285 -16.56 -11.33 -18.38
CA THR A 285 -16.74 -12.77 -18.61
C THR A 285 -17.48 -13.38 -17.43
N ALA A 286 -18.58 -14.07 -17.72
CA ALA A 286 -19.28 -14.92 -16.76
C ALA A 286 -18.71 -16.34 -16.85
N THR A 287 -17.88 -16.70 -15.89
CA THR A 287 -17.33 -18.06 -15.77
C THR A 287 -18.44 -19.03 -15.45
N VAL A 288 -18.42 -20.21 -16.06
CA VAL A 288 -19.36 -21.30 -15.77
C VAL A 288 -18.69 -22.45 -15.04
N GLY A 289 -19.40 -23.04 -14.09
CA GLY A 289 -19.02 -24.27 -13.42
C GLY A 289 -19.23 -25.51 -14.29
N ASP A 290 -18.80 -26.66 -13.78
CA ASP A 290 -18.98 -27.96 -14.45
C ASP A 290 -20.46 -28.36 -14.60
N ASP A 291 -21.33 -27.80 -13.75
CA ASP A 291 -22.78 -27.95 -13.80
C ASP A 291 -23.46 -26.98 -14.79
N GLY A 292 -22.68 -26.13 -15.46
CA GLY A 292 -23.15 -25.10 -16.39
C GLY A 292 -23.77 -23.86 -15.71
N GLN A 293 -23.73 -23.76 -14.38
CA GLN A 293 -24.20 -22.59 -13.65
C GLN A 293 -23.11 -21.51 -13.56
N PRO A 294 -23.46 -20.24 -13.28
CA PRO A 294 -22.48 -19.21 -12.98
C PRO A 294 -21.57 -19.63 -11.83
N PHE A 295 -20.26 -19.59 -12.07
CA PHE A 295 -19.25 -19.93 -11.06
C PHE A 295 -19.05 -18.75 -10.09
N ASP A 296 -19.09 -19.06 -8.80
CA ASP A 296 -18.85 -18.10 -7.74
C ASP A 296 -17.35 -17.98 -7.42
N TRP A 297 -16.73 -16.93 -7.95
CA TRP A 297 -15.33 -16.59 -7.67
C TRP A 297 -15.06 -16.27 -6.20
N GLY A 298 -16.08 -15.93 -5.41
CA GLY A 298 -15.96 -15.73 -3.97
C GLY A 298 -15.40 -16.96 -3.25
N THR A 299 -15.67 -18.17 -3.78
CA THR A 299 -15.10 -19.42 -3.24
C THR A 299 -13.58 -19.52 -3.42
N VAL A 300 -13.04 -18.92 -4.50
CA VAL A 300 -11.58 -18.93 -4.78
C VAL A 300 -10.85 -17.89 -3.94
N THR A 301 -11.50 -16.75 -3.68
CA THR A 301 -10.92 -15.61 -2.95
C THR A 301 -11.37 -15.52 -1.49
N GLU A 302 -12.05 -16.55 -0.99
CA GLU A 302 -12.52 -16.62 0.40
C GLU A 302 -11.35 -16.52 1.39
N GLY A 303 -11.48 -15.65 2.40
CA GLY A 303 -10.41 -15.35 3.37
C GLY A 303 -9.22 -14.57 2.80
N LEU A 304 -9.22 -14.26 1.50
CA LEU A 304 -8.20 -13.45 0.84
C LEU A 304 -8.70 -12.02 0.63
N MET A 305 -9.70 -11.82 -0.21
CA MET A 305 -10.11 -10.47 -0.60
C MET A 305 -11.54 -10.46 -1.13
N ARG A 306 -12.22 -9.34 -0.88
CA ARG A 306 -13.52 -8.99 -1.40
C ARG A 306 -13.55 -7.49 -1.73
N ILE A 307 -13.80 -7.17 -2.98
CA ILE A 307 -13.95 -5.79 -3.45
C ILE A 307 -15.41 -5.59 -3.82
N ARG A 308 -16.12 -4.79 -3.03
CA ARG A 308 -17.55 -4.54 -3.20
C ARG A 308 -17.80 -3.48 -4.26
N SER A 309 -19.04 -3.42 -4.75
CA SER A 309 -19.49 -2.33 -5.60
C SER A 309 -20.77 -1.67 -5.07
N SER A 310 -20.91 -0.37 -5.35
CA SER A 310 -22.07 0.44 -4.98
C SER A 310 -22.35 1.51 -6.04
N SER A 311 -23.60 1.99 -6.11
CA SER A 311 -23.98 3.09 -7.01
C SER A 311 -23.47 4.46 -6.51
N GLU A 312 -23.33 4.61 -5.20
CA GLU A 312 -22.86 5.84 -4.54
C GLU A 312 -21.53 5.58 -3.83
N ARG A 313 -20.80 6.66 -3.52
CA ARG A 313 -19.51 6.54 -2.82
C ARG A 313 -19.76 5.98 -1.41
N PRO A 314 -19.07 4.91 -1.00
CA PRO A 314 -19.22 4.35 0.34
C PRO A 314 -18.68 5.30 1.41
N ASP A 315 -19.38 5.38 2.54
CA ASP A 315 -18.95 6.19 3.69
C ASP A 315 -17.78 5.56 4.46
N ASN A 316 -17.73 4.22 4.50
CA ASN A 316 -16.77 3.46 5.32
C ASN A 316 -15.90 2.51 4.47
N ALA A 317 -15.15 3.08 3.54
CA ALA A 317 -14.19 2.36 2.72
C ALA A 317 -12.76 2.64 3.17
N ALA A 318 -11.93 1.60 3.22
CA ALA A 318 -10.49 1.74 3.38
C ALA A 318 -9.86 2.37 2.12
N VAL A 319 -10.35 1.97 0.95
CA VAL A 319 -10.01 2.54 -0.36
C VAL A 319 -11.23 2.42 -1.28
N ALA A 320 -11.49 3.43 -2.10
CA ALA A 320 -12.62 3.45 -3.01
C ALA A 320 -12.29 4.16 -4.32
N VAL A 321 -12.75 3.61 -5.45
CA VAL A 321 -12.53 4.18 -6.78
C VAL A 321 -13.83 4.22 -7.60
N ALA A 322 -14.01 5.28 -8.37
CA ALA A 322 -15.12 5.38 -9.32
C ALA A 322 -14.71 4.76 -10.66
N TYR A 323 -15.53 3.83 -11.16
CA TYR A 323 -15.31 3.19 -12.45
C TYR A 323 -16.64 2.83 -13.12
N ARG A 324 -16.80 3.16 -14.41
CA ARG A 324 -18.00 2.84 -15.21
C ARG A 324 -19.34 3.16 -14.52
N GLY A 325 -19.40 4.32 -13.84
CA GLY A 325 -20.63 4.80 -13.18
C GLY A 325 -20.95 4.11 -11.85
N HIS A 326 -20.04 3.29 -11.31
CA HIS A 326 -20.15 2.66 -9.99
C HIS A 326 -18.91 2.99 -9.15
N TRP A 327 -19.04 2.80 -7.85
CA TRP A 327 -17.91 2.81 -6.91
C TRP A 327 -17.52 1.37 -6.60
N PHE A 328 -16.21 1.12 -6.57
CA PHE A 328 -15.62 -0.14 -6.15
C PHE A 328 -14.75 0.13 -4.93
N TYR A 329 -14.83 -0.72 -3.91
CA TYR A 329 -14.19 -0.42 -2.63
C TYR A 329 -13.87 -1.66 -1.80
N ILE A 330 -12.93 -1.49 -0.89
CA ILE A 330 -12.67 -2.41 0.22
C ILE A 330 -13.32 -1.81 1.47
N ASP A 331 -14.18 -2.57 2.14
CA ASP A 331 -14.83 -2.16 3.38
C ASP A 331 -13.80 -2.00 4.50
N ASP A 332 -13.83 -0.91 5.27
CA ASP A 332 -12.82 -0.71 6.32
C ASP A 332 -12.94 -1.72 7.48
N SER A 333 -14.07 -2.39 7.64
CA SER A 333 -14.20 -3.50 8.60
C SER A 333 -13.62 -4.83 8.11
N ASP A 334 -13.28 -4.94 6.83
CA ASP A 334 -12.76 -6.18 6.23
C ASP A 334 -11.24 -6.28 6.39
N LEU A 335 -10.81 -6.89 7.50
CA LEU A 335 -9.40 -7.04 7.85
C LEU A 335 -8.64 -7.98 6.92
N ASP A 336 -9.30 -9.02 6.39
CA ASP A 336 -8.66 -9.96 5.47
C ASP A 336 -8.38 -9.30 4.12
N SER A 337 -9.36 -8.57 3.57
CA SER A 337 -9.18 -7.78 2.35
C SER A 337 -8.10 -6.73 2.52
N LYS A 338 -8.07 -6.00 3.65
CA LYS A 338 -7.01 -5.01 3.94
C LYS A 338 -5.63 -5.67 4.05
N SER A 339 -5.54 -6.82 4.69
CA SER A 339 -4.28 -7.56 4.84
C SER A 339 -3.74 -8.02 3.48
N THR A 340 -4.60 -8.58 2.63
CA THR A 340 -4.20 -9.02 1.28
C THR A 340 -3.87 -7.84 0.37
N PHE A 341 -4.61 -6.73 0.48
CA PHE A 341 -4.32 -5.52 -0.28
C PHE A 341 -2.99 -4.87 0.13
N SER A 342 -2.70 -4.83 1.44
CA SER A 342 -1.39 -4.38 1.95
C SER A 342 -0.25 -5.30 1.48
N MET A 343 -0.45 -6.62 1.51
CA MET A 343 0.52 -7.59 0.98
C MET A 343 0.77 -7.37 -0.52
N LEU A 344 -0.27 -7.07 -1.31
CA LEU A 344 -0.15 -6.75 -2.72
C LEU A 344 0.76 -5.52 -2.95
N GLY A 345 0.57 -4.45 -2.18
CA GLY A 345 1.45 -3.27 -2.20
C GLY A 345 2.90 -3.61 -1.83
N GLN A 346 3.12 -4.47 -0.84
CA GLN A 346 4.46 -4.93 -0.47
C GLN A 346 5.12 -5.76 -1.57
N ILE A 347 4.39 -6.67 -2.21
CA ILE A 347 4.92 -7.44 -3.34
C ILE A 347 5.36 -6.50 -4.46
N TYR A 348 4.54 -5.49 -4.80
CA TYR A 348 4.89 -4.48 -5.80
C TYR A 348 6.20 -3.77 -5.46
N ALA A 349 6.34 -3.30 -4.22
CA ALA A 349 7.54 -2.63 -3.73
C ALA A 349 8.78 -3.55 -3.73
N LEU A 350 8.61 -4.84 -3.43
CA LEU A 350 9.72 -5.81 -3.44
C LEU A 350 10.22 -6.12 -4.86
N GLN A 351 9.35 -6.05 -5.87
CA GLN A 351 9.76 -6.20 -7.28
C GLN A 351 10.55 -4.99 -7.80
N SER A 352 10.54 -3.84 -7.10
CA SER A 352 11.18 -2.61 -7.55
C SER A 352 12.67 -2.49 -7.19
N SER A 353 13.42 -3.60 -7.10
CA SER A 353 14.74 -3.65 -6.44
C SER A 353 15.89 -2.87 -7.11
N GLU A 354 15.67 -2.15 -8.22
CA GLU A 354 16.60 -1.11 -8.66
C GLU A 354 16.20 0.24 -8.04
N VAL A 355 16.73 0.55 -6.85
CA VAL A 355 16.80 1.94 -6.38
C VAL A 355 17.81 2.66 -7.28
N ARG A 356 17.38 3.09 -8.48
CA ARG A 356 18.09 4.14 -9.20
C ARG A 356 17.83 5.41 -8.44
N VAL A 357 18.80 5.79 -7.61
CA VAL A 357 18.90 7.16 -7.11
C VAL A 357 19.10 8.04 -8.34
N ALA A 358 18.00 8.50 -8.95
CA ALA A 358 18.05 9.57 -9.92
C ALA A 358 18.61 10.78 -9.16
N ALA A 359 19.90 11.07 -9.38
CA ALA A 359 20.50 12.27 -8.83
C ALA A 359 19.66 13.46 -9.30
N PRO A 360 19.14 14.31 -8.40
CA PRO A 360 18.32 15.43 -8.82
C PRO A 360 19.17 16.35 -9.71
N LEU A 361 18.76 16.49 -10.96
CA LEU A 361 19.27 17.52 -11.86
C LEU A 361 18.75 18.87 -11.35
N LEU A 362 19.52 19.48 -10.46
CA LEU A 362 19.25 20.79 -9.90
C LEU A 362 19.53 21.87 -10.96
N THR A 363 18.55 22.21 -11.80
CA THR A 363 18.61 23.42 -12.62
C THR A 363 18.01 24.57 -11.81
N LEU A 364 18.87 25.32 -11.11
CA LEU A 364 18.47 26.56 -10.46
C LEU A 364 18.08 27.59 -11.55
N PRO A 365 16.91 28.23 -11.48
CA PRO A 365 16.65 29.41 -12.28
C PRO A 365 17.53 30.55 -11.77
N VAL A 366 18.33 31.13 -12.67
CA VAL A 366 19.02 32.39 -12.41
C VAL A 366 17.97 33.50 -12.54
N GLY A 367 17.44 33.95 -11.40
CA GLY A 367 16.50 35.07 -11.32
C GLY A 367 17.21 36.34 -10.84
N ASN A 368 17.02 37.43 -11.61
CA ASN A 368 17.55 38.78 -11.34
C ASN A 368 16.97 39.45 -10.10
#